data_AF-A0A8T9C249-F1
#
_entry.id   AF-A0A8T9C249-F1
#
_cell.length_a   1.000
_cell.length_b   1.000
_cell.length_c   1.000
_cell.angle_alpha   90.00
_cell.angle_beta   90.00
_cell.angle_gamma   90.00
#
_symmetry.space_group_name_H-M   'P 1'
#
loop_
_entity.id
_entity.type
_entity.pdbx_description
1 polymer ?
#
loop_
_entity_poly.entity_id
_entity_poly.type
_entity_poly.pdbx_seq_one_letter_code
_entity_poly.pdbx_strand_id
1 'polypeptide(L)'
;MQRSPLGGRGFESFSEDPVLAGFCAAAIVNGVQETGVVASIKHFVTNDQEHERMAVDSRVTERALREIYLLPFQLAVKHARPGSFMTAYNKLNGTHL
;
A
#
# COMPACT_ATOMS: atom_id res chain seq x y z
N MET A 1 -1.10 0.81 4.72
CA MET A 1 -2.27 0.86 5.62
C MET A 1 -1.81 1.37 6.96
N GLN A 2 -2.52 2.32 7.55
CA GLN A 2 -2.24 2.76 8.92
C GLN A 2 -2.83 1.73 9.90
N ARG A 3 -2.13 0.60 10.11
CA ARG A 3 -2.58 -0.47 11.01
C ARG A 3 -2.55 -0.04 12.49
N SER A 4 -1.59 0.80 12.85
CA SER A 4 -1.34 1.28 14.20
C SER A 4 -0.92 2.75 14.18
N PRO A 5 -1.33 3.57 15.18
CA PRO A 5 -0.88 4.95 15.28
C PRO A 5 0.63 5.10 15.54
N LEU A 6 1.32 4.02 15.92
CA LEU A 6 2.76 4.01 16.18
C LEU A 6 3.60 3.74 14.93
N GLY A 7 2.98 3.54 13.76
CA GLY A 7 3.70 3.33 12.51
C GLY A 7 4.49 4.58 12.11
N GLY A 8 5.82 4.50 12.08
CA GLY A 8 6.70 5.64 11.83
C GLY A 8 6.51 6.33 10.46
N ARG A 9 5.85 5.67 9.51
CA ARG A 9 5.51 6.20 8.18
C ARG A 9 4.01 6.43 7.98
N GLY A 10 3.27 6.62 9.08
CA GLY A 10 1.86 7.00 9.04
C GLY A 10 1.62 8.30 8.26
N PHE A 11 2.52 9.29 8.39
CA PHE A 11 2.40 10.60 7.75
C PHE A 11 2.38 10.59 6.21
N GLU A 12 2.92 9.54 5.57
CA GLU A 12 2.88 9.37 4.10
C GLU A 12 1.87 8.30 3.64
N SER A 13 1.04 7.80 4.56
CA SER A 13 -0.07 6.90 4.27
C SER A 13 -1.39 7.66 4.40
N PHE A 14 -2.42 7.28 3.64
CA PHE A 14 -3.68 8.03 3.63
C PHE A 14 -4.63 7.72 4.80
N SER A 15 -4.83 6.44 5.14
CA SER A 15 -5.85 6.05 6.11
C SER A 15 -5.66 4.64 6.67
N GLU A 16 -6.37 4.35 7.76
CA GLU A 16 -6.67 3.01 8.27
C GLU A 16 -7.85 2.34 7.52
N ASP A 17 -8.70 3.12 6.84
CA ASP A 17 -9.78 2.61 5.99
C ASP A 17 -9.27 2.32 4.56
N PRO A 18 -9.46 1.09 4.03
CA PRO A 18 -8.90 0.72 2.75
C PRO A 18 -9.60 1.37 1.55
N VAL A 19 -10.87 1.75 1.67
CA VAL A 19 -11.63 2.39 0.60
C VAL A 19 -11.17 3.83 0.42
N LEU A 20 -11.09 4.58 1.51
CA LEU A 20 -10.56 5.94 1.54
C LEU A 20 -9.12 5.97 1.04
N ALA A 21 -8.26 5.09 1.55
CA ALA A 21 -6.87 5.01 1.10
C ALA A 21 -6.76 4.73 -0.42
N GLY A 22 -7.60 3.84 -0.95
CA GLY A 22 -7.62 3.50 -2.37
C GLY A 22 -8.05 4.65 -3.27
N PHE A 23 -9.11 5.38 -2.90
CA PHE A 23 -9.57 6.52 -3.69
C PHE A 23 -8.61 7.72 -3.61
N CYS A 24 -8.01 7.99 -2.44
CA CYS A 24 -6.95 8.99 -2.32
C CYS A 24 -5.75 8.64 -3.21
N ALA A 25 -5.29 7.38 -3.18
CA ALA A 25 -4.20 6.92 -4.05
C ALA A 25 -4.55 7.07 -5.54
N ALA A 26 -5.77 6.69 -5.94
CA ALA A 26 -6.24 6.84 -7.32
C ALA A 26 -6.25 8.31 -7.78
N ALA A 27 -6.73 9.24 -6.93
CA ALA A 27 -6.75 10.66 -7.24
C ALA A 27 -5.33 11.22 -7.47
N ILE A 28 -4.38 10.86 -6.61
CA ILE A 28 -2.98 11.29 -6.78
C ILE A 28 -2.36 10.70 -8.04
N VAL A 29 -2.58 9.40 -8.30
CA VAL A 29 -2.04 8.75 -9.52
C VAL A 29 -2.56 9.43 -10.78
N ASN A 30 -3.87 9.71 -10.86
CA ASN A 30 -4.44 10.41 -12.01
C ASN A 30 -3.80 11.80 -12.18
N GLY A 31 -3.74 12.61 -11.11
CA GLY A 31 -3.15 13.95 -11.18
C GLY A 31 -1.66 13.95 -11.58
N VAL A 32 -0.88 12.97 -11.11
CA VAL A 32 0.52 12.82 -11.54
C VAL A 32 0.58 12.40 -13.01
N GLN A 33 -0.19 11.39 -13.43
CA GLN A 33 -0.12 10.83 -14.78
C GLN A 33 -0.70 11.75 -15.86
N GLU A 34 -1.60 12.67 -15.51
CA GLU A 34 -2.08 13.73 -16.41
C GLU A 34 -0.95 14.66 -16.89
N THR A 35 0.15 14.76 -16.14
CA THR A 35 1.33 15.55 -16.52
C THR A 35 2.32 14.79 -17.43
N GLY A 36 2.01 13.53 -17.78
CA GLY A 36 2.91 12.64 -18.51
C GLY A 36 3.99 11.97 -17.65
N VAL A 37 3.96 12.17 -16.32
CA VAL A 37 4.87 11.52 -15.36
C VAL A 37 4.27 10.22 -14.84
N VAL A 38 5.07 9.15 -14.72
CA VAL A 38 4.60 7.87 -14.19
C VAL A 38 4.53 7.90 -12.66
N ALA A 39 3.38 7.53 -12.10
CA ALA A 39 3.23 7.31 -10.67
C ALA A 39 3.60 5.87 -10.28
N SER A 40 4.29 5.72 -9.14
CA SER A 40 4.60 4.42 -8.54
C SER A 40 3.89 4.27 -7.20
N ILE A 41 2.92 3.35 -7.13
CA ILE A 41 2.20 3.06 -5.88
C ILE A 41 3.04 2.15 -4.96
N LYS A 42 3.05 2.44 -3.65
CA LYS A 42 3.95 1.82 -2.67
C LYS A 42 3.33 1.74 -1.27
N HIS A 43 3.79 0.87 -0.37
CA HIS A 43 4.70 -0.26 -0.61
C HIS A 43 3.85 -1.52 -0.68
N PHE A 44 4.01 -2.30 -1.75
CA PHE A 44 3.23 -3.50 -2.00
C PHE A 44 3.93 -4.73 -1.40
N VAL A 45 3.48 -5.32 -0.29
CA VAL A 45 2.33 -4.99 0.56
C VAL A 45 2.65 -5.30 2.03
N THR A 46 1.74 -4.93 2.95
CA THR A 46 1.85 -5.16 4.42
C THR A 46 3.10 -4.57 5.10
N ASN A 47 3.65 -3.49 4.54
CA ASN A 47 4.70 -2.68 5.16
C ASN A 47 4.09 -1.58 6.04
N ASP A 48 3.52 -1.98 7.18
CA ASP A 48 2.84 -1.09 8.11
C ASP A 48 3.59 -0.85 9.44
N GLN A 49 4.82 -1.36 9.54
CA GLN A 49 5.73 -1.14 10.68
C GLN A 49 7.16 -0.89 10.21
N GLU A 50 7.86 0.01 10.89
CA GLU A 50 9.23 0.39 10.53
C GLU A 50 10.30 -0.46 11.25
N HIS A 51 10.00 -0.89 12.47
CA HIS A 51 10.91 -1.71 13.25
C HIS A 51 11.16 -3.03 12.51
N GLU A 52 12.43 -3.31 12.23
CA GLU A 52 12.88 -4.51 11.50
C GLU A 52 12.18 -4.76 10.16
N ARG A 53 11.75 -3.70 9.45
CA ARG A 53 11.00 -3.82 8.18
C ARG A 53 11.69 -4.63 7.07
N MET A 54 13.00 -4.89 7.18
CA MET A 54 13.75 -5.74 6.25
C MET A 54 13.71 -7.24 6.60
N ALA A 55 13.31 -7.60 7.82
CA ALA A 55 13.34 -8.98 8.32
C ALA A 55 11.97 -9.49 8.77
N VAL A 56 11.08 -8.59 9.19
CA VAL A 56 9.81 -8.96 9.79
C VAL A 56 8.88 -9.68 8.82
N ASP A 57 8.12 -10.65 9.35
CA ASP A 57 7.11 -11.41 8.62
C ASP A 57 5.70 -10.99 9.02
N SER A 58 5.01 -10.33 8.09
CA SER A 58 3.61 -9.98 8.25
C SER A 58 2.75 -11.22 8.00
N ARG A 59 2.35 -11.87 9.10
CA ARG A 59 1.47 -13.04 9.08
C ARG A 59 0.01 -12.62 9.10
N VAL A 60 -0.66 -12.73 7.96
CA VAL A 60 -2.03 -12.24 7.76
C VAL A 60 -2.90 -13.31 7.10
N THR A 61 -4.17 -13.37 7.51
CA THR A 61 -5.16 -14.24 6.87
C THR A 61 -5.46 -13.75 5.46
N GLU A 62 -5.91 -14.65 4.57
CA GLU A 62 -6.29 -14.26 3.21
C GLU A 62 -7.37 -13.18 3.22
N ARG A 63 -8.34 -13.28 4.13
CA ARG A 63 -9.41 -12.29 4.27
C ARG A 63 -8.87 -10.90 4.57
N ALA A 64 -8.01 -10.75 5.59
CA ALA A 64 -7.42 -9.46 5.93
C ALA A 64 -6.51 -8.95 4.80
N LEU A 65 -5.75 -9.83 4.16
CA LEU A 65 -4.91 -9.48 3.01
C LEU A 65 -5.76 -8.89 1.87
N ARG A 66 -6.86 -9.54 1.49
CA ARG A 66 -7.76 -9.12 0.40
C ARG A 66 -8.55 -7.85 0.76
N GLU A 67 -9.22 -7.86 1.90
CA GLU A 67 -10.20 -6.82 2.27
C GLU A 67 -9.53 -5.54 2.81
N ILE A 68 -8.34 -5.64 3.42
CA ILE A 68 -7.68 -4.49 4.07
C ILE A 68 -6.41 -4.07 3.32
N TYR A 69 -5.47 -4.97 3.08
CA TYR A 69 -4.14 -4.57 2.60
C TYR A 69 -4.05 -4.43 1.09
N LEU A 70 -4.72 -5.30 0.33
CA LEU A 70 -4.72 -5.29 -1.14
C LEU A 70 -5.81 -4.37 -1.72
N LEU A 71 -6.92 -4.17 -1.00
CA LEU A 71 -8.05 -3.38 -1.50
C LEU A 71 -7.66 -1.96 -1.96
N PRO A 72 -6.81 -1.18 -1.25
CA PRO A 72 -6.38 0.14 -1.73
C PRO A 72 -5.63 0.07 -3.07
N PHE A 73 -4.76 -0.92 -3.24
CA PHE A 73 -4.02 -1.13 -4.49
C PHE A 73 -4.97 -1.56 -5.62
N GLN A 74 -5.92 -2.45 -5.32
CA GLN A 74 -6.95 -2.88 -6.27
C GLN A 74 -7.80 -1.69 -6.75
N LEU A 75 -8.21 -0.81 -5.84
CA LEU A 75 -8.96 0.41 -6.16
C LEU A 75 -8.11 1.39 -6.99
N ALA A 76 -6.86 1.62 -6.60
CA ALA A 76 -5.93 2.47 -7.36
C ALA A 76 -5.73 1.96 -8.79
N VAL A 77 -5.52 0.65 -8.98
CA VAL A 77 -5.43 0.04 -10.31
C VAL A 77 -6.72 0.23 -11.11
N LYS A 78 -7.87 -0.08 -10.50
CA LYS A 78 -9.17 0.01 -11.16
C LYS A 78 -9.50 1.42 -11.63
N HIS A 79 -9.16 2.44 -10.83
CA HIS A 79 -9.62 3.81 -11.04
C HIS A 79 -8.56 4.75 -11.61
N ALA A 80 -7.27 4.39 -11.59
CA ALA A 80 -6.20 5.28 -12.04
C ALA A 80 -5.10 4.61 -12.88
N ARG A 81 -5.06 3.27 -12.97
CA ARG A 81 -4.05 2.51 -13.73
C ARG A 81 -2.62 3.05 -13.52
N PRO A 82 -2.05 2.91 -12.30
CA PRO A 82 -0.70 3.35 -12.01
C PRO A 82 0.30 2.67 -12.93
N GLY A 83 1.26 3.43 -13.47
CA GLY A 83 2.26 2.90 -14.40
C GLY A 83 3.35 2.05 -13.74
N SER A 84 3.46 2.06 -12.40
CA SER A 84 4.44 1.26 -11.68
C SER A 84 3.99 0.86 -10.27
N PHE A 85 4.58 -0.23 -9.76
CA PHE A 85 4.48 -0.71 -8.40
C PHE A 85 5.87 -0.76 -7.76
N MET A 86 5.94 -0.46 -6.47
CA MET A 86 7.11 -0.69 -5.65
C MET A 86 6.78 -1.69 -4.55
N THR A 87 7.52 -2.80 -4.50
CA THR A 87 7.33 -3.82 -3.46
C THR A 87 7.83 -3.34 -2.10
N ALA A 88 7.40 -4.07 -1.07
CA ALA A 88 7.79 -3.85 0.32
C ALA A 88 9.06 -4.63 0.68
N TYR A 89 9.74 -4.20 1.75
CA TYR A 89 10.91 -4.90 2.28
C TYR A 89 10.53 -6.16 3.10
N ASN A 90 9.41 -6.15 3.81
CA ASN A 90 9.01 -7.23 4.73
C ASN A 90 8.68 -8.52 3.97
N LYS A 91 8.62 -9.62 4.73
CA LYS A 91 7.99 -10.85 4.26
C LYS A 91 6.48 -10.75 4.41
N LEU A 92 5.75 -11.44 3.54
CA LEU A 92 4.34 -11.72 3.65
C LEU A 92 4.17 -13.23 3.76
N ASN A 93 3.64 -13.70 4.89
CA ASN A 93 3.43 -15.11 5.17
C ASN A 93 4.68 -15.98 4.81
N GLY A 94 5.86 -15.51 5.22
CA GLY A 94 7.14 -16.22 5.10
C GLY A 94 7.97 -15.91 3.85
N THR A 95 7.46 -15.14 2.88
CA THR A 95 8.14 -14.88 1.60
C THR A 95 8.36 -13.39 1.32
N HIS A 96 9.54 -13.01 0.82
CA HIS A 96 9.78 -11.65 0.29
C HIS A 96 9.17 -11.49 -1.09
N LEU A 97 8.64 -10.30 -1.38
CA LEU A 97 8.01 -9.94 -2.67
C LEU A 97 8.98 -9.20 -3.60
#